data_AF-U1PTA6-F1
#
_entry.id   AF-U1PTA6-F1
#
_cell.length_a   1.000
_cell.length_b   1.000
_cell.length_c   1.000
_cell.angle_alpha   90.00
_cell.angle_beta   90.00
_cell.angle_gamma   90.00
#
_symmetry.space_group_name_H-M   'P 1'
#
loop_
_entity.id
_entity.type
_entity.pdbx_description
1 polymer ?
#
loop_
_entity_poly.entity_id
_entity_poly.type
_entity_poly.pdbx_seq_one_letter_code
_entity_poly.pdbx_strand_id
1 'polypeptide(L)'
;MINVDTGEEFTLTGFPYELSDMQHTATSGDYIITCTNNQIDVRTPGSTSPTLTWNSAERAVPNSGQVYGDVLYACYMSGRITLVDLHTGEELDNRQFTPFQQACVSFVTPYGISTGRFFYPTTEWMTDSKSAAPTSS
;
A
#
# COMPACT_ATOMS: atom_id res chain seq x y z
N MET A 1 20.74 -5.27 2.27
CA MET A 1 20.48 -4.09 1.41
C MET A 1 21.79 -3.61 0.83
N ILE A 2 21.79 -2.88 -0.28
CA ILE A 2 23.02 -2.36 -0.92
C ILE A 2 23.09 -0.84 -0.71
N ASN A 3 24.21 -0.36 -0.18
CA ASN A 3 24.50 1.07 -0.12
C ASN A 3 24.73 1.57 -1.55
N VAL A 4 23.96 2.56 -2.01
CA VAL A 4 24.03 3.04 -3.41
C VAL A 4 25.35 3.73 -3.72
N ASP A 5 25.97 4.37 -2.72
CA ASP A 5 27.22 5.10 -2.90
C ASP A 5 28.45 4.17 -2.89
N THR A 6 28.43 3.13 -2.05
CA THR A 6 29.59 2.23 -1.86
C THR A 6 29.44 0.87 -2.56
N GLY A 7 28.21 0.46 -2.89
CA GLY A 7 27.90 -0.87 -3.41
C GLY A 7 27.97 -1.99 -2.36
N GLU A 8 28.24 -1.66 -1.09
CA GLU A 8 28.39 -2.65 -0.03
C GLU A 8 27.04 -3.11 0.53
N GLU A 9 26.98 -4.36 0.95
CA GLU A 9 25.83 -4.85 1.69
C GLU A 9 25.82 -4.32 3.12
N PHE A 10 24.63 -3.93 3.60
CA PHE A 10 24.42 -3.55 4.99
C PHE A 10 23.05 -3.99 5.51
N THR A 11 22.94 -4.02 6.84
CA THR A 11 21.70 -4.29 7.57
C THR A 11 21.06 -2.98 8.00
N LEU A 12 19.79 -2.82 7.67
CA LEU A 12 19.03 -1.65 8.07
C LEU A 12 18.61 -1.80 9.54
N THR A 13 19.00 -0.84 10.38
CA THR A 13 18.64 -0.82 11.81
C THR A 13 17.44 0.11 12.04
N GLY A 14 16.56 -0.23 13.00
CA GLY A 14 15.39 0.60 13.34
C GLY A 14 14.14 0.32 12.50
N PHE A 15 14.18 -0.70 11.64
CA PHE A 15 12.98 -1.28 11.07
C PHE A 15 12.34 -2.27 12.06
N PRO A 16 11.00 -2.36 12.11
CA PRO A 16 10.31 -3.12 13.14
C PRO A 16 10.30 -4.63 12.85
N TYR A 17 10.94 -5.10 11.78
CA TYR A 17 10.96 -6.49 11.37
C TYR A 17 12.26 -6.85 10.64
N GLU A 18 12.52 -8.16 10.54
CA GLU A 18 13.60 -8.73 9.74
C GLU A 18 13.29 -8.62 8.25
N LEU A 19 14.28 -8.22 7.45
CA LEU A 19 14.08 -8.05 6.01
C LEU A 19 13.78 -9.37 5.28
N SER A 20 14.12 -10.52 5.87
CA SER A 20 13.77 -11.84 5.31
C SER A 20 12.28 -12.10 5.24
N ASP A 21 11.50 -11.41 6.08
CA ASP A 21 10.05 -11.60 6.17
C ASP A 21 9.29 -10.65 5.24
N MET A 22 10.01 -9.74 4.56
CA MET A 22 9.47 -8.75 3.65
C MET A 22 9.02 -9.40 2.35
N GLN A 23 7.72 -9.31 2.07
CA GLN A 23 7.11 -9.84 0.86
C GLN A 23 6.99 -8.77 -0.23
N HIS A 24 6.65 -7.55 0.16
CA HIS A 24 6.42 -6.47 -0.78
C HIS A 24 6.86 -5.13 -0.21
N THR A 25 7.57 -4.36 -1.03
CA THR A 25 7.94 -2.97 -0.75
C THR A 25 7.60 -2.09 -1.93
N ALA A 26 6.92 -0.98 -1.66
CA ALA A 26 6.61 0.04 -2.64
C ALA A 26 6.97 1.43 -2.14
N THR A 27 7.28 2.30 -3.08
CA THR A 27 7.25 3.75 -2.88
C THR A 27 6.01 4.29 -3.58
N SER A 28 5.22 5.09 -2.88
CA SER A 28 3.95 5.61 -3.39
C SER A 28 3.68 6.98 -2.79
N GLY A 29 3.65 8.01 -3.64
CA GLY A 29 3.68 9.40 -3.17
C GLY A 29 4.89 9.65 -2.28
N ASP A 30 4.65 10.22 -1.10
CA ASP A 30 5.67 10.53 -0.10
C ASP A 30 5.90 9.38 0.91
N TYR A 31 5.45 8.16 0.60
CA TYR A 31 5.47 7.03 1.53
C TYR A 31 6.26 5.84 0.99
N ILE A 32 6.91 5.15 1.92
CA ILE A 32 7.41 3.78 1.77
C ILE A 32 6.38 2.87 2.44
N ILE A 33 5.90 1.87 1.71
CA ILE A 33 4.97 0.85 2.17
C ILE A 33 5.71 -0.47 2.20
N THR A 34 5.63 -1.16 3.32
CA THR A 34 6.26 -2.46 3.49
C THR A 34 5.26 -3.45 4.06
N CYS A 35 5.12 -4.59 3.40
CA CYS A 35 4.28 -5.70 3.84
C CYS A 35 5.16 -6.92 4.10
N THR A 36 5.06 -7.46 5.31
CA THR A 36 5.55 -8.78 5.67
C THR A 36 4.38 -9.75 5.77
N ASN A 37 4.65 -11.00 6.14
CA ASN A 37 3.58 -11.96 6.45
C ASN A 37 2.69 -11.53 7.63
N ASN A 38 3.21 -10.72 8.54
CA ASN A 38 2.59 -10.45 9.84
C ASN A 38 2.34 -8.97 10.13
N GLN A 39 2.82 -8.07 9.28
CA GLN A 39 2.68 -6.63 9.50
C GLN A 39 2.70 -5.87 8.18
N ILE A 40 1.95 -4.78 8.13
CA ILE A 40 2.17 -3.70 7.18
C ILE A 40 2.62 -2.47 7.95
N ASP A 41 3.57 -1.75 7.36
CA ASP A 41 4.13 -0.52 7.93
C ASP A 41 4.30 0.50 6.79
N VAL A 42 3.70 1.68 6.99
CA VAL A 42 3.71 2.81 6.06
C VAL A 42 4.41 4.00 6.74
N ARG A 43 5.47 4.51 6.12
CA ARG A 43 6.28 5.62 6.66
C ARG A 43 6.60 6.65 5.60
N THR A 44 6.80 7.88 6.01
CA THR A 44 7.55 8.83 5.20
C THR A 44 9.04 8.42 5.17
N PRO A 45 9.75 8.61 4.05
CA PRO A 45 11.19 8.36 3.96
C PRO A 45 11.98 9.03 5.09
N GLY A 46 12.80 8.26 5.79
CA GLY A 46 13.63 8.74 6.90
C GLY A 46 12.92 8.85 8.25
N SER A 47 11.60 8.63 8.33
CA SER A 47 10.89 8.60 9.61
C SER A 47 11.20 7.33 10.41
N THR A 48 11.45 7.49 11.71
CA THR A 48 11.60 6.39 12.66
C THR A 48 10.26 5.86 13.18
N SER A 49 9.16 6.60 12.96
CA SER A 49 7.82 6.24 13.40
C SER A 49 6.89 6.05 12.20
N PRO A 50 6.05 5.00 12.21
CA PRO A 50 5.09 4.79 11.13
C PRO A 50 3.99 5.84 11.15
N THR A 51 3.53 6.22 9.97
CA THR A 51 2.27 6.95 9.79
C THR A 51 1.09 6.02 10.05
N LEU A 52 1.18 4.79 9.53
CA LEU A 52 0.21 3.74 9.75
C LEU A 52 0.92 2.39 9.85
N THR A 53 0.52 1.58 10.82
CA THR A 53 1.00 0.20 10.95
C THR A 53 -0.07 -0.65 11.59
N TRP A 54 -0.12 -1.93 11.24
CA TRP A 54 -0.85 -2.93 12.01
C TRP A 54 -0.27 -4.32 11.78
N ASN A 55 -0.50 -5.21 12.73
CA ASN A 55 -0.09 -6.61 12.65
C ASN A 55 -1.29 -7.56 12.55
N SER A 56 -0.98 -8.84 12.34
CA SER A 56 -1.97 -9.92 12.14
C SER A 56 -2.84 -10.21 13.36
N ALA A 57 -2.46 -9.78 14.57
CA ALA A 57 -3.30 -9.87 15.76
C ALA A 57 -4.37 -8.77 15.80
N GLU A 58 -4.11 -7.62 15.17
CA GLU A 58 -5.05 -6.50 15.11
C GLU A 58 -6.05 -6.66 13.96
N ARG A 59 -5.56 -6.96 12.75
CA ARG A 59 -6.40 -7.25 11.57
C ARG A 59 -5.59 -7.94 10.48
N ALA A 60 -6.30 -8.44 9.46
CA ALA A 60 -5.66 -9.09 8.31
C ALA A 60 -4.60 -8.18 7.65
N VAL A 61 -3.42 -8.75 7.41
CA VAL A 61 -2.29 -8.06 6.78
C VAL A 61 -2.38 -8.20 5.26
N PRO A 62 -2.29 -7.10 4.50
CA PRO A 62 -2.33 -7.15 3.05
C PRO A 62 -1.02 -7.67 2.46
N ASN A 63 -1.10 -8.27 1.28
CA ASN A 63 0.06 -8.74 0.54
C ASN A 63 0.86 -7.58 -0.09
N SER A 64 0.19 -6.48 -0.40
CA SER A 64 0.80 -5.28 -0.98
C SER A 64 -0.04 -4.04 -0.65
N GLY A 65 0.54 -2.86 -0.81
CA GLY A 65 -0.17 -1.61 -0.65
C GLY A 65 0.38 -0.50 -1.54
N GLN A 66 -0.48 0.46 -1.87
CA GLN A 66 -0.14 1.72 -2.55
C GLN A 66 -0.89 2.87 -1.89
N VAL A 67 -0.34 4.08 -1.95
CA VAL A 67 -0.96 5.27 -1.39
C VAL A 67 -1.35 6.21 -2.53
N TYR A 68 -2.55 6.78 -2.45
CA TYR A 68 -2.97 7.86 -3.34
C TYR A 68 -3.74 8.89 -2.51
N GLY A 69 -3.19 10.10 -2.41
CA GLY A 69 -3.62 11.07 -1.39
C GLY A 69 -3.43 10.51 0.02
N ASP A 70 -4.44 10.64 0.86
CA ASP A 70 -4.40 10.17 2.27
C ASP A 70 -5.02 8.78 2.44
N VAL A 71 -5.09 7.98 1.37
CA VAL A 71 -5.71 6.65 1.38
C VAL A 71 -4.70 5.58 1.00
N LEU A 72 -4.60 4.57 1.86
CA LEU A 72 -3.89 3.33 1.59
C LEU A 72 -4.82 2.33 0.91
N TYR A 73 -4.40 1.81 -0.23
CA TYR A 73 -5.04 0.74 -0.98
C TYR A 73 -4.36 -0.58 -0.61
N ALA A 74 -4.91 -1.27 0.38
CA ALA A 74 -4.39 -2.52 0.91
C ALA A 74 -4.93 -3.73 0.11
N CYS A 75 -4.06 -4.45 -0.60
CA CYS A 75 -4.46 -5.56 -1.45
C CYS A 75 -4.09 -6.91 -0.85
N TYR A 76 -5.08 -7.79 -0.77
CA TYR A 76 -4.98 -9.12 -0.18
C TYR A 76 -4.80 -10.19 -1.25
N MET A 77 -4.19 -11.32 -0.87
CA MET A 77 -4.04 -12.51 -1.72
C MET A 77 -5.37 -13.05 -2.28
N SER A 78 -6.49 -12.72 -1.65
CA SER A 78 -7.84 -13.07 -2.13
C SER A 78 -8.34 -12.21 -3.29
N GLY A 79 -7.68 -11.10 -3.59
CA GLY A 79 -8.15 -10.09 -4.55
C GLY A 79 -9.10 -9.05 -3.99
N ARG A 80 -9.30 -9.06 -2.67
CA ARG A 80 -9.91 -7.93 -1.98
C ARG A 80 -8.91 -6.77 -1.92
N ILE A 81 -9.38 -5.57 -2.21
CA ILE A 81 -8.70 -4.33 -1.89
C ILE A 81 -9.53 -3.58 -0.86
N THR A 82 -8.89 -3.15 0.22
CA THR A 82 -9.49 -2.30 1.25
C THR A 82 -8.86 -0.91 1.16
N LEU A 83 -9.70 0.13 1.16
CA LEU A 83 -9.30 1.52 1.25
C LEU A 83 -9.25 1.88 2.73
N VAL A 84 -8.10 2.38 3.18
CA VAL A 84 -7.85 2.68 4.59
C VAL A 84 -7.40 4.13 4.69
N ASP A 85 -8.04 4.91 5.56
CA ASP A 85 -7.58 6.25 5.90
C ASP A 85 -6.18 6.15 6.54
N LEU A 86 -5.22 6.88 5.98
CA LEU A 86 -3.83 6.74 6.37
C LEU A 86 -3.54 7.27 7.78
N HIS A 87 -4.35 8.21 8.28
CA HIS A 87 -4.11 8.89 9.55
C HIS A 87 -4.90 8.28 10.70
N THR A 88 -6.11 7.78 10.43
CA THR A 88 -6.95 7.14 11.46
C THR A 88 -6.81 5.62 11.45
N GLY A 89 -6.39 5.04 10.33
CA GLY A 89 -6.39 3.59 10.11
C GLY A 89 -7.78 3.00 9.90
N GLU A 90 -8.82 3.83 9.78
CA GLU A 90 -10.21 3.42 9.56
C GLU A 90 -10.40 2.84 8.14
N GLU A 91 -11.21 1.80 8.02
CA GLU A 91 -11.62 1.27 6.72
C GLU A 91 -12.69 2.17 6.11
N LEU A 92 -12.41 2.70 4.91
CA LEU A 92 -13.29 3.60 4.17
C LEU A 92 -14.21 2.83 3.20
N ASP A 93 -13.68 1.83 2.51
CA ASP A 93 -14.42 0.94 1.61
C ASP A 93 -13.62 -0.35 1.37
N ASN A 94 -14.26 -1.40 0.86
CA ASN A 94 -13.57 -2.58 0.35
C ASN A 94 -14.28 -3.15 -0.88
N ARG A 95 -13.48 -3.70 -1.81
CA ARG A 95 -13.98 -4.27 -3.06
C ARG A 95 -13.24 -5.56 -3.41
N GLN A 96 -14.01 -6.53 -3.91
CA GLN A 96 -13.46 -7.75 -4.47
C GLN A 96 -13.24 -7.55 -5.97
N PHE A 97 -11.99 -7.66 -6.42
CA PHE A 97 -11.65 -7.59 -7.83
C PHE A 97 -11.64 -9.00 -8.43
N THR A 98 -12.26 -9.16 -9.60
CA THR A 98 -12.19 -10.38 -10.40
C THR A 98 -12.09 -10.02 -11.89
N PRO A 99 -11.35 -10.79 -12.71
CA PRO A 99 -10.51 -11.93 -12.33
C PRO A 99 -9.26 -11.48 -11.56
N PHE A 100 -8.93 -12.16 -10.46
CA PHE A 100 -7.73 -11.86 -9.67
C PHE A 100 -6.73 -13.00 -9.82
N GLN A 101 -5.50 -12.67 -10.25
CA GLN A 101 -4.38 -13.60 -10.29
C GLN A 101 -3.24 -13.01 -9.47
N GLN A 102 -3.08 -13.50 -8.23
CA GLN A 102 -1.93 -13.22 -7.34
C GLN A 102 -1.49 -11.74 -7.36
N ALA A 103 -2.44 -10.82 -7.35
CA ALA A 103 -2.15 -9.46 -7.74
C ALA A 103 -1.61 -8.64 -6.55
N CYS A 104 -0.46 -8.04 -6.78
CA CYS A 104 -0.02 -6.88 -6.02
C CYS A 104 -0.66 -5.65 -6.65
N VAL A 105 -1.00 -4.64 -5.84
CA VAL A 105 -1.32 -3.33 -6.41
C VAL A 105 0.00 -2.66 -6.78
N SER A 106 0.23 -2.52 -8.09
CA SER A 106 1.46 -1.92 -8.62
C SER A 106 1.38 -0.40 -8.58
N PHE A 107 0.24 0.18 -8.96
CA PHE A 107 0.02 1.63 -8.95
C PHE A 107 -1.45 1.97 -8.73
N VAL A 108 -1.69 3.11 -8.08
CA VAL A 108 -3.01 3.73 -7.98
C VAL A 108 -2.93 5.11 -8.63
N THR A 109 -3.93 5.42 -9.43
CA THR A 109 -4.04 6.68 -10.17
C THR A 109 -5.45 7.25 -9.96
N PRO A 110 -5.71 8.53 -10.29
CA PRO A 110 -7.07 9.04 -10.25
C PRO A 110 -8.05 8.23 -11.12
N TYR A 111 -7.54 7.57 -12.17
CA TYR A 111 -8.35 6.83 -13.13
C TYR A 111 -8.60 5.37 -12.75
N GLY A 112 -7.86 4.82 -11.78
CA GLY A 112 -8.03 3.43 -11.37
C GLY A 112 -6.79 2.79 -10.76
N ILE A 113 -6.91 1.49 -10.52
CA ILE A 113 -5.91 0.64 -9.89
C ILE A 113 -5.27 -0.26 -10.95
N SER A 114 -3.94 -0.31 -10.98
CA SER A 114 -3.17 -1.26 -11.80
C SER A 114 -2.53 -2.33 -10.92
N THR A 115 -2.66 -3.59 -11.34
CA THR A 115 -1.95 -4.73 -10.74
C THR A 115 -0.72 -5.17 -11.53
N GLY A 116 -0.27 -4.33 -12.48
CA GLY A 116 0.76 -4.67 -13.45
C GLY A 116 0.27 -5.54 -14.61
N ARG A 117 -0.82 -6.31 -14.40
CA ARG A 117 -1.46 -7.15 -15.44
C ARG A 117 -2.84 -6.67 -15.85
N PHE A 118 -3.63 -6.17 -14.91
CA PHE A 118 -4.97 -5.67 -15.16
C PHE A 118 -5.07 -4.22 -14.67
N PHE A 119 -5.90 -3.45 -15.36
CA PHE A 119 -6.26 -2.10 -14.95
C PHE A 119 -7.76 -2.08 -14.64
N TYR A 120 -8.09 -1.60 -13.44
CA TYR A 120 -9.45 -1.51 -12.95
C TYR A 120 -9.86 -0.04 -12.84
N PRO A 121 -10.61 0.48 -13.82
CA PRO A 121 -10.95 1.89 -13.85
C PRO A 121 -11.90 2.28 -12.71
N THR A 122 -11.66 3.44 -12.10
CA THR A 122 -12.41 3.96 -10.95
C THR A 122 -13.92 4.02 -11.20
N THR A 123 -14.34 4.27 -12.44
CA THR A 123 -15.75 4.33 -12.86
C THR A 123 -16.52 3.03 -12.65
N GLU A 124 -15.83 1.91 -12.54
CA GLU A 124 -16.45 0.58 -12.38
C GLU A 124 -16.63 0.19 -10.90
N TRP A 125 -16.00 0.90 -9.96
CA TRP A 125 -15.98 0.48 -8.55
C TRP A 125 -16.06 1.60 -7.50
N MET A 126 -15.79 2.86 -7.86
CA MET A 126 -16.16 4.03 -7.04
C MET A 126 -17.40 4.69 -7.64
N THR A 127 -18.55 4.02 -7.59
CA THR A 127 -19.79 4.56 -8.17
C THR A 127 -20.51 5.60 -7.29
N ASP A 128 -20.02 5.94 -6.09
CA ASP A 128 -20.67 6.97 -5.24
C ASP A 128 -19.72 7.65 -4.20
N SER A 129 -18.42 7.76 -4.48
CA SER A 129 -17.53 8.57 -3.65
C SER A 129 -17.47 9.99 -4.18
N LYS A 130 -18.20 10.90 -3.52
CA LYS A 130 -18.21 12.36 -3.72
C LYS A 130 -16.94 12.86 -4.40
N SER A 131 -17.01 13.07 -5.71
CA SER A 131 -15.92 13.61 -6.51
C SER A 131 -15.50 14.96 -5.93
N ALA A 132 -14.36 15.01 -5.24
CA ALA A 132 -13.64 16.26 -5.06
C ALA A 132 -13.07 16.59 -6.44
N ALA A 133 -13.76 17.49 -7.15
CA ALA A 133 -13.27 18.00 -8.42
C ALA A 133 -11.85 18.55 -8.24
N PRO A 134 -10.93 18.31 -9.18
CA PRO A 134 -9.63 18.97 -9.14
C PRO A 134 -9.85 20.48 -9.24
N THR A 135 -9.38 21.24 -8.25
CA THR A 135 -9.24 22.69 -8.37
C THR A 135 -8.23 22.97 -9.47
N SER A 136 -8.72 23.38 -10.63
CA SER A 136 -7.87 23.93 -11.69
C SER A 136 -7.19 25.19 -11.15
N SER A 137 -5.87 25.24 -11.22
CA SER A 137 -5.06 26.46 -11.08
C SER A 137 -4.92 27.15 -12.42
#